data_AF-A0A6L8U2W1-F1
#
_entry.id   AF-A0A6L8U2W1-F1
#
_cell.length_a   1.000
_cell.length_b   1.000
_cell.length_c   1.000
_cell.angle_alpha   90.00
_cell.angle_beta   90.00
_cell.angle_gamma   90.00
#
_symmetry.space_group_name_H-M   'P 1'
#
loop_
_entity.id
_entity.type
_entity.pdbx_description
1 polymer ?
#
loop_
_entity_poly.entity_id
_entity_poly.type
_entity_poly.pdbx_seq_one_letter_code
_entity_poly.pdbx_strand_id
1 'polypeptide(L)' 'MKKITLLLLALIISAGAMAQKGKITAAENFIRDGAFDKAKEAIETAIAHPKSMGLAKTYYV' A
#
# COMPACT_ATOMS: atom_id res chain seq x y z
N MET A 1 -31.74 -0.50 0.02
CA MET A 1 -30.76 0.31 -0.74
C MET A 1 -29.59 0.77 0.13
N LYS A 2 -29.78 1.54 1.22
CA LYS A 2 -28.69 1.99 2.13
C LYS A 2 -27.77 0.87 2.66
N LYS A 3 -28.30 -0.33 2.93
CA LYS A 3 -27.54 -1.49 3.44
C LYS A 3 -26.52 -2.01 2.42
N ILE A 4 -26.90 -2.04 1.14
CA ILE A 4 -26.03 -2.48 0.04
C ILE A 4 -24.96 -1.40 -0.23
N THR A 5 -25.34 -0.12 -0.18
CA THR A 5 -24.39 0.99 -0.35
C THR A 5 -23.32 1.02 0.74
N LEU A 6 -23.70 0.75 2.00
CA LEU A 6 -22.75 0.63 3.12
C LEU A 6 -21.80 -0.55 2.95
N LEU A 7 -22.30 -1.68 2.44
CA LEU A 7 -21.50 -2.89 2.21
C LEU A 7 -20.50 -2.68 1.06
N LEU A 8 -20.92 -1.99 -0.01
CA LEU A 8 -20.03 -1.59 -1.09
C LEU A 8 -18.93 -0.63 -0.60
N LEU A 9 -19.29 0.35 0.23
CA LEU A 9 -18.34 1.30 0.80
C LEU A 9 -17.32 0.60 1.71
N ALA A 10 -17.77 -0.35 2.53
CA ALA A 10 -16.89 -1.16 3.36
C ALA A 10 -15.90 -2.01 2.54
N LEU A 11 -16.35 -2.56 1.40
CA LEU A 11 -15.50 -3.30 0.45
C LEU A 11 -14.44 -2.42 -0.22
N ILE A 12 -14.78 -1.18 -0.58
CA ILE A 12 -13.82 -0.25 -1.19
C ILE A 12 -12.76 0.17 -0.16
N ILE A 13 -13.17 0.44 1.08
CA ILE A 13 -12.25 0.82 2.17
C ILE A 13 -11.32 -0.34 2.53
N SER A 14 -11.81 -1.58 2.53
CA SER A 14 -11.00 -2.76 2.82
C SER A 14 -10.02 -3.08 1.68
N ALA A 15 -10.42 -2.91 0.42
CA ALA A 15 -9.54 -3.05 -0.74
C ALA A 15 -8.41 -2.00 -0.74
N GLY A 16 -8.73 -0.74 -0.44
CA GLY A 16 -7.74 0.33 -0.31
C GLY A 16 -6.75 0.10 0.85
N ALA A 17 -7.17 -0.58 1.92
CA ALA A 17 -6.30 -0.94 3.03
C ALA A 17 -5.27 -2.02 2.67
N MET A 18 -5.61 -2.95 1.77
CA MET A 18 -4.70 -4.01 1.30
C MET A 18 -3.69 -3.51 0.27
N ALA A 19 -4.06 -2.49 -0.53
CA ALA A 19 -3.19 -1.92 -1.56
C ALA A 19 -1.86 -1.38 -0.99
N GLN A 20 -1.86 -0.79 0.21
CA GLN A 20 -0.65 -0.18 0.78
C GLN A 20 0.39 -1.21 1.25
N LYS A 21 -0.06 -2.34 1.83
CA LYS A 21 0.84 -3.46 2.13
C LYS A 21 1.40 -4.07 0.84
N GLY A 22 0.59 -4.14 -0.21
CA GLY A 22 1.03 -4.59 -1.54
C GLY A 22 2.14 -3.72 -2.12
N LYS A 23 2.12 -2.40 -1.89
CA LYS A 23 3.16 -1.48 -2.36
C LYS A 23 4.51 -1.69 -1.67
N ILE A 24 4.51 -1.97 -0.37
CA ILE A 24 5.73 -2.29 0.38
C ILE A 24 6.36 -3.58 -0.17
N THR A 25 5.57 -4.63 -0.37
CA THR A 25 6.06 -5.88 -0.98
C THR A 25 6.52 -5.69 -2.43
N ALA A 26 5.84 -4.84 -3.20
CA ALA A 26 6.27 -4.50 -4.56
C ALA A 26 7.64 -3.80 -4.55
N ALA A 27 7.87 -2.89 -3.59
CA ALA A 27 9.17 -2.25 -3.43
C ALA A 27 10.29 -3.26 -3.11
N GLU A 28 10.04 -4.24 -2.23
CA GLU A 28 11.02 -5.31 -1.93
C GLU A 28 11.39 -6.09 -3.20
N ASN A 29 10.39 -6.42 -4.01
CA ASN A 29 10.61 -7.13 -5.27
C ASN A 29 11.39 -6.25 -6.26
N PHE A 30 11.05 -4.96 -6.39
CA PHE A 30 11.78 -4.05 -7.26
C PHE A 30 13.24 -3.85 -6.83
N ILE A 31 13.53 -3.81 -5.52
CA ILE A 31 14.91 -3.78 -5.00
C ILE A 31 15.64 -5.06 -5.41
N ARG A 32 15.03 -6.23 -5.20
CA ARG A 32 15.61 -7.52 -5.58
C ARG A 32 15.88 -7.61 -7.08
N ASP A 33 15.02 -7.01 -7.89
CA ASP A 33 15.13 -7.02 -9.35
C ASP A 33 16.02 -5.88 -9.89
N GLY A 34 16.61 -5.04 -9.01
CA GLY A 34 17.47 -3.91 -9.39
C GLY A 34 16.72 -2.69 -9.97
N ALA A 35 15.39 -2.68 -9.92
CA ALA A 35 14.53 -1.61 -10.42
C ALA A 35 14.32 -0.50 -9.37
N PHE A 36 15.39 0.14 -8.94
CA PHE A 36 15.38 1.08 -7.80
C PHE A 36 14.45 2.28 -7.97
N ASP A 37 14.29 2.81 -9.18
CA ASP A 37 13.36 3.93 -9.43
C ASP A 37 11.91 3.56 -9.12
N LYS A 38 11.50 2.34 -9.49
CA LYS A 38 10.16 1.81 -9.20
C LYS A 38 9.99 1.51 -7.72
N ALA A 39 11.04 1.01 -7.06
CA ALA A 39 11.04 0.79 -5.63
C ALA A 39 10.82 2.09 -4.86
N LYS A 40 11.51 3.17 -5.27
CA LYS A 40 11.39 4.49 -4.67
C LYS A 40 9.97 5.05 -4.79
N GLU A 41 9.38 5.01 -5.97
CA GLU A 41 8.00 5.49 -6.20
C GLU A 41 6.98 4.74 -5.33
N ALA A 42 7.13 3.41 -5.23
CA ALA A 42 6.28 2.56 -4.41
C ALA A 42 6.41 2.91 -2.91
N ILE A 43 7.63 3.15 -2.43
CA ILE A 43 7.92 3.52 -1.04
C ILE A 43 7.43 4.93 -0.71
N GLU A 44 7.69 5.91 -1.56
CA GLU A 44 7.21 7.29 -1.36
C GLU A 44 5.69 7.34 -1.22
N THR A 45 4.99 6.55 -2.03
CA THR A 45 3.54 6.43 -1.91
C THR A 45 3.10 5.74 -0.61
N ALA A 46 3.85 4.75 -0.14
CA ALA A 46 3.58 4.06 1.11
C ALA A 46 3.87 4.95 2.34
N ILE A 47 4.94 5.74 2.31
CA ILE A 47 5.32 6.67 3.39
C ILE A 47 4.28 7.77 3.54
N ALA A 48 3.77 8.32 2.43
CA ALA A 48 2.77 9.39 2.46
C ALA A 48 1.39 8.95 2.99
N HIS A 49 1.16 7.64 3.14
CA HIS A 49 -0.14 7.12 3.53
C HIS A 49 -0.19 6.77 5.04
N PRO A 50 -1.16 7.32 5.81
CA PRO A 50 -1.20 7.19 7.28
C PRO A 50 -1.17 5.74 7.80
N LYS A 51 -1.74 4.79 7.06
CA LYS A 51 -1.77 3.37 7.46
C LYS A 51 -0.45 2.63 7.28
N SER A 52 0.44 3.11 6.41
CA SER A 52 1.73 2.48 6.12
C SER A 52 2.89 3.26 6.73
N MET A 53 2.75 4.57 6.93
CA MET A 53 3.74 5.40 7.65
C MET A 53 4.05 4.88 9.06
N GLY A 54 3.11 4.23 9.74
CA GLY A 54 3.34 3.61 11.05
C GLY A 54 3.97 2.21 11.00
N LEU A 55 4.17 1.63 9.81
CA LEU A 55 4.76 0.30 9.67
C LEU A 55 6.28 0.46 9.52
N ALA A 56 7.05 -0.17 10.40
CA ALA A 56 8.51 -0.19 10.29
C ALA A 56 8.98 -0.69 8.91
N LYS A 57 8.28 -1.68 8.36
CA LYS A 57 8.56 -2.24 7.04
C LYS A 57 8.49 -1.21 5.90
N THR A 58 7.83 -0.07 6.08
CA THR A 58 7.78 1.00 5.07
C THR A 58 9.14 1.68 4.87
N TYR A 59 10.03 1.64 5.87
CA TYR A 59 11.33 2.31 5.85
C TYR A 59 12.52 1.36 5.70
N TYR A 60 12.32 0.07 6.01
CA TYR A 60 13.35 -0.97 5.97
C TYR A 60 13.07 -2.03 4.89
N VAL A 61 12.51 -1.61 3.75
CA VAL A 61 12.32 -2.47 2.57
C VAL A 61 13.67 -2.91 2.01
#